data_AF-A0ABD2Q5J1-F1
#
_entry.id   AF-A0ABD2Q5J1-F1
#
_cell.length_a   1.000
_cell.length_b   1.000
_cell.length_c   1.000
_cell.angle_alpha   90.00
_cell.angle_beta   90.00
_cell.angle_gamma   90.00
#
_symmetry.space_group_name_H-M   'P 1'
#
loop_
_entity.id
_entity.type
_entity.pdbx_description
1 polymer ?
#
loop_
_entity_poly.entity_id
_entity_poly.type
_entity_poly.pdbx_seq_one_letter_code
_entity_poly.pdbx_strand_id
1 'polypeptide(L)'
;MVGQLFYYPIHFAAVMGNSSGVQVLLEKLTSSDVVGQILCLDSSTSIGSDSQPRPLNMSNSISPLFIAAHKGHAVVLELLLNSCLLAQAELRNKVDSDEDLDEGFASHGPNVIDPRLQIQPGSIADSLGRTMLHFGAHFGHLDICSLLLCDQRYGIDITQRDSIYRWNALHYATAQVRKAHQYTLHQSNKTKL
;
A
#
# COMPACT_ATOMS: atom_id res chain seq x y z
N MET A 1 18.58 -19.13 -5.37
CA MET A 1 19.05 -17.85 -4.79
C MET A 1 18.00 -17.37 -3.82
N VAL A 2 18.33 -17.29 -2.54
CA VAL A 2 17.42 -16.78 -1.50
C VAL A 2 17.29 -15.28 -1.74
N GLY A 3 16.10 -14.81 -2.10
CA GLY A 3 15.85 -13.38 -2.32
C GLY A 3 16.14 -12.62 -1.03
N GLN A 4 17.12 -11.71 -1.06
CA GLN A 4 17.35 -10.79 0.04
C GLN A 4 16.11 -9.90 0.19
N LEU A 5 15.44 -10.02 1.34
CA LEU A 5 14.40 -9.09 1.75
C LEU A 5 15.07 -7.73 2.04
N PHE A 6 14.85 -6.73 1.19
CA PHE A 6 15.32 -5.36 1.42
C PHE A 6 14.39 -4.64 2.39
N TYR A 7 14.68 -4.72 3.69
CA TYR A 7 14.00 -3.92 4.70
C TYR A 7 14.71 -2.58 4.88
N TYR A 8 14.06 -1.50 4.43
CA TYR A 8 14.51 -0.14 4.72
C TYR A 8 14.08 0.29 6.14
N PRO A 9 14.72 1.29 6.76
CA PRO A 9 14.34 1.82 8.08
C PRO A 9 12.84 2.15 8.20
N ILE A 10 12.20 2.59 7.12
CA ILE A 10 10.76 2.87 7.07
C ILE A 10 9.90 1.62 7.29
N HIS A 11 10.37 0.43 6.88
CA HIS A 11 9.68 -0.82 7.12
C HIS A 11 9.70 -1.18 8.60
N PHE A 12 10.86 -1.02 9.26
CA PHE A 12 10.97 -1.25 10.70
C PHE A 12 10.13 -0.25 11.50
N ALA A 13 10.13 1.02 11.10
CA ALA A 13 9.28 2.03 11.72
C ALA A 13 7.78 1.69 11.56
N ALA A 14 7.38 1.16 10.41
CA ALA A 14 6.04 0.64 10.17
C ALA A 14 5.72 -0.63 10.99
N VAL A 15 6.67 -1.55 11.17
CA VAL A 15 6.48 -2.73 12.06
C VAL A 15 6.20 -2.28 13.49
N MET A 16 6.96 -1.30 13.97
CA MET A 16 6.90 -0.81 15.34
C MET A 16 5.76 0.18 15.61
N GLY A 17 5.08 0.68 14.57
CA GLY A 17 4.05 1.71 14.71
C GLY A 17 4.61 3.09 15.08
N ASN A 18 5.90 3.32 14.81
CA ASN A 18 6.58 4.56 15.18
C ASN A 18 6.29 5.67 14.16
N SER A 19 5.16 6.38 14.34
CA SER A 19 4.73 7.48 13.47
C SER A 19 5.77 8.61 13.39
N SER A 20 6.37 9.00 14.51
CA SER A 20 7.43 10.03 14.52
C SER A 20 8.66 9.60 13.74
N GLY A 21 9.07 8.33 13.87
CA GLY A 21 10.17 7.77 13.10
C GLY A 21 9.87 7.73 11.60
N VAL A 22 8.64 7.35 11.23
CA VAL A 22 8.19 7.37 9.83
C VAL A 22 8.25 8.79 9.27
N GLN A 23 7.74 9.78 10.00
CA GLN A 23 7.75 11.18 9.56
C GLN A 23 9.17 11.70 9.33
N VAL A 24 10.08 11.50 10.30
CA VAL A 24 11.48 11.94 10.17
C VAL A 24 12.18 11.26 9.00
N LEU A 25 11.91 9.97 8.77
CA LEU A 25 12.47 9.25 7.62
C LEU A 25 11.93 9.81 6.30
N LEU A 26 10.63 10.07 6.20
CA LEU A 26 10.00 10.63 5.00
C LEU A 26 10.52 12.04 4.68
N GLU A 27 10.77 12.87 5.69
CA GLU A 27 11.35 14.22 5.52
C GLU A 27 12.79 14.20 4.97
N LYS A 28 13.51 13.08 5.11
CA LYS A 28 14.90 12.94 4.65
C LYS A 28 15.03 12.21 3.31
N LEU A 29 13.98 11.55 2.85
CA LEU A 29 13.96 10.83 1.59
C LEU A 29 13.58 11.76 0.43
N THR A 30 14.11 11.48 -0.76
CA THR A 30 13.63 12.17 -1.97
C THR A 30 12.23 11.67 -2.34
N SER A 31 11.44 12.48 -3.05
CA SER A 31 10.10 12.08 -3.51
C SER A 31 10.14 10.79 -4.33
N SER A 32 11.20 10.57 -5.12
CA SER A 32 11.41 9.32 -5.85
C SER A 32 11.67 8.13 -4.91
N ASP A 33 12.47 8.30 -3.87
CA ASP A 33 12.72 7.23 -2.89
C ASP A 33 11.46 6.90 -2.09
N VAL A 34 10.68 7.91 -1.71
CA VAL A 34 9.41 7.75 -0.97
C VAL A 34 8.47 6.85 -1.76
N VAL A 35 8.18 7.19 -3.02
CA VAL A 35 7.30 6.38 -3.88
C VAL A 35 7.86 4.96 -4.04
N GLY A 36 9.18 4.79 -4.05
CA GLY A 36 9.83 3.52 -4.37
C GLY A 36 9.77 2.56 -3.20
N GLN A 37 10.08 3.07 -2.01
CA GLN A 37 10.02 2.32 -0.76
C GLN A 37 8.58 2.04 -0.33
N ILE A 38 7.64 2.95 -0.59
CA ILE A 38 6.23 2.76 -0.21
C ILE A 38 5.52 1.81 -1.17
N LEU A 39 5.65 2.01 -2.48
CA LEU A 39 5.03 1.12 -3.47
C LEU A 39 5.78 -0.20 -3.64
N CYS A 40 7.00 -0.28 -3.10
CA CYS A 40 7.89 -1.45 -3.16
C CYS A 40 8.30 -1.85 -4.58
N LEU A 41 8.24 -0.91 -5.53
CA LEU A 41 8.52 -1.13 -6.95
C LEU A 41 10.03 -1.12 -7.19
N ASP A 42 10.56 -2.25 -7.68
CA ASP A 42 11.91 -2.31 -8.23
C ASP A 42 11.93 -1.53 -9.56
N SER A 43 13.01 -0.76 -9.78
CA SER A 43 13.47 -0.24 -11.07
C SER A 43 13.37 -1.22 -12.27
N SER A 44 13.32 -2.53 -12.04
CA SER A 44 13.23 -3.59 -13.04
C SER A 44 11.82 -4.07 -13.36
N THR A 45 10.79 -3.51 -12.71
CA THR A 45 9.39 -3.89 -12.98
C THR A 45 8.96 -3.33 -14.34
N SER A 46 9.21 -4.08 -15.41
CA SER A 46 8.72 -3.80 -16.76
C SER A 46 7.19 -3.79 -16.74
N ILE A 47 6.61 -2.60 -16.64
CA ILE A 47 5.17 -2.39 -16.72
C ILE A 47 4.78 -2.60 -18.19
N GLY A 48 4.32 -3.82 -18.47
CA GLY A 48 3.74 -4.17 -19.76
C GLY A 48 2.54 -3.26 -20.05
N SER A 49 2.46 -2.83 -21.30
CA SER A 49 1.56 -1.81 -21.88
C SER A 49 0.06 -2.12 -21.85
N ASP A 50 -0.44 -2.90 -20.90
CA ASP A 50 -1.85 -3.29 -20.84
C ASP A 50 -2.59 -2.48 -19.77
N SER A 51 -3.46 -1.61 -20.25
CA SER A 51 -4.34 -0.64 -19.60
C SER A 51 -5.42 -1.23 -18.68
N GLN A 52 -5.05 -2.09 -17.73
CA GLN A 52 -5.92 -2.53 -16.63
C GLN A 52 -5.18 -2.42 -15.30
N PRO A 53 -5.83 -1.97 -14.20
CA PRO A 53 -5.24 -1.99 -12.86
C PRO A 53 -5.08 -3.44 -12.41
N ARG A 54 -4.00 -4.09 -12.84
CA ARG A 54 -3.62 -5.41 -12.32
C ARG A 54 -2.95 -5.19 -10.97
N PRO A 55 -3.32 -5.95 -9.93
CA PRO A 55 -2.57 -5.95 -8.69
C PRO A 55 -1.10 -6.26 -9.01
N LEU A 56 -0.22 -5.30 -8.70
CA LEU A 56 1.21 -5.41 -8.96
C LEU A 56 1.76 -6.56 -8.11
N ASN A 57 2.03 -7.70 -8.75
CA ASN A 57 2.44 -8.93 -8.09
C ASN A 57 3.83 -8.76 -7.47
N MET A 58 3.85 -8.35 -6.19
CA MET A 58 5.07 -8.08 -5.45
C MET A 58 5.63 -9.37 -4.87
N SER A 59 6.38 -10.11 -5.68
CA SER A 59 6.71 -11.50 -5.37
C SER A 59 7.68 -11.70 -4.20
N ASN A 60 8.38 -10.67 -3.68
CA ASN A 60 9.28 -10.82 -2.51
C ASN A 60 9.58 -9.53 -1.72
N SER A 61 8.92 -8.40 -1.97
CA SER A 61 9.15 -7.15 -1.24
C SER A 61 7.85 -6.72 -0.55
N ILE A 62 7.88 -6.58 0.78
CA ILE A 62 6.67 -6.29 1.57
C ILE A 62 6.59 -4.78 1.72
N SER A 63 5.62 -4.14 1.06
CA SER A 63 5.39 -2.71 1.24
C SER A 63 5.12 -2.37 2.71
N PRO A 64 5.67 -1.25 3.24
CA PRO A 64 5.40 -0.79 4.60
C PRO A 64 3.91 -0.49 4.83
N LEU A 65 3.14 -0.25 3.76
CA LEU A 65 1.68 -0.11 3.81
C LEU A 65 1.00 -1.39 4.31
N PHE A 66 1.40 -2.56 3.79
CA PHE A 66 0.84 -3.84 4.25
C PHE A 66 1.27 -4.16 5.67
N ILE A 67 2.50 -3.78 6.06
CA ILE A 67 2.97 -3.96 7.44
C ILE A 67 2.10 -3.16 8.40
N ALA A 68 1.88 -1.87 8.12
CA ALA A 68 1.03 -1.02 8.93
C ALA A 68 -0.41 -1.53 8.98
N ALA A 69 -0.97 -1.94 7.83
CA ALA A 69 -2.32 -2.49 7.73
C ALA A 69 -2.49 -3.81 8.50
N HIS A 70 -1.50 -4.71 8.42
CA HIS A 70 -1.49 -5.97 9.16
C HIS A 70 -1.37 -5.74 10.67
N LYS A 71 -0.52 -4.80 11.09
CA LYS A 71 -0.24 -4.53 12.51
C LYS A 71 -1.28 -3.66 13.21
N GLY A 72 -2.15 -2.97 12.48
CA GLY A 72 -3.18 -2.11 13.08
C GLY A 72 -2.78 -0.65 13.21
N HIS A 73 -1.67 -0.23 12.60
CA HIS A 73 -1.09 1.09 12.82
C HIS A 73 -1.70 2.14 11.89
N ALA A 74 -2.94 2.53 12.17
CA ALA A 74 -3.71 3.46 11.32
C ALA A 74 -2.97 4.80 11.06
N VAL A 75 -2.37 5.41 12.10
CA VAL A 75 -1.62 6.68 11.96
C VAL A 75 -0.42 6.53 11.03
N VAL A 76 0.33 5.43 11.16
CA VAL A 76 1.46 5.16 10.26
C VAL A 76 0.97 4.94 8.84
N LEU A 77 -0.12 4.18 8.67
CA LEU A 77 -0.72 3.93 7.37
C LEU A 77 -1.15 5.25 6.69
N GLU A 78 -1.78 6.15 7.45
CA GLU A 78 -2.16 7.48 6.98
C GLU A 78 -0.97 8.28 6.47
N LEU A 79 0.09 8.37 7.27
CA LEU A 79 1.31 9.10 6.93
C LEU A 79 1.93 8.56 5.64
N LEU A 80 2.06 7.23 5.52
CA LEU A 80 2.62 6.61 4.34
C LEU A 80 1.78 6.89 3.09
N LEU A 81 0.45 6.78 3.17
CA LEU A 81 -0.43 7.04 2.04
C LEU A 81 -0.38 8.51 1.60
N ASN A 82 -0.49 9.44 2.56
CA ASN A 82 -0.47 10.87 2.27
C ASN A 82 0.88 11.29 1.68
N SER A 83 1.99 10.83 2.25
CA SER A 83 3.32 11.14 1.72
C SER A 83 3.57 10.52 0.35
N CYS A 84 3.02 9.35 0.06
CA CYS A 84 3.10 8.75 -1.27
C CYS A 84 2.37 9.60 -2.32
N LEU A 85 1.13 10.03 -2.03
CA LEU A 85 0.36 10.87 -2.94
C LEU A 85 1.02 12.25 -3.16
N LEU A 86 1.57 12.85 -2.10
CA LEU A 86 2.32 14.11 -2.19
C LEU A 86 3.56 13.96 -3.07
N ALA A 87 4.35 12.91 -2.83
CA ALA A 87 5.55 12.64 -3.61
C ALA A 87 5.23 12.36 -5.10
N GLN A 88 4.13 11.65 -5.39
CA GLN A 88 3.67 11.45 -6.77
C GLN A 88 3.27 12.76 -7.45
N ALA A 89 2.58 13.66 -6.74
CA ALA A 89 2.21 14.97 -7.27
C ALA A 89 3.44 15.86 -7.54
N GLU A 90 4.41 15.88 -6.63
CA GLU A 90 5.67 16.62 -6.80
C GLU A 90 6.47 16.14 -8.02
N LEU A 91 6.57 14.83 -8.20
CA LEU A 91 7.28 14.24 -9.34
C LEU A 91 6.57 14.55 -10.65
N ARG A 92 5.22 14.52 -10.68
CA ARG A 92 4.45 14.90 -11.87
C ARG A 92 4.67 16.36 -12.26
N ASN A 93 4.60 17.27 -11.28
CA ASN A 93 4.79 18.71 -11.54
C ASN A 93 6.19 19.03 -12.09
N LYS A 94 7.22 18.27 -11.70
CA LYS A 94 8.58 18.42 -12.24
C LYS A 94 8.69 18.03 -13.71
N VAL A 95 8.02 16.94 -14.10
CA VAL A 95 7.96 16.51 -15.50
C VAL A 95 7.30 17.60 -16.35
N ASP A 96 6.16 18.13 -15.89
CA ASP A 96 5.43 19.19 -16.59
C ASP A 96 6.25 20.50 -16.67
N SER A 97 7.09 20.81 -15.68
CA SER A 97 7.91 22.05 -15.68
C SER A 97 9.16 21.98 -16.57
N ASP A 98 9.72 20.78 -16.78
CA ASP A 98 10.88 20.60 -17.66
C ASP A 98 10.47 20.59 -19.14
N GLU A 99 9.19 20.32 -19.46
CA GLU A 99 8.64 20.39 -20.82
C GLU A 99 8.63 21.81 -21.41
N ASP A 100 8.67 22.86 -20.58
CA ASP A 100 8.56 24.27 -21.02
C ASP A 100 9.91 24.99 -21.27
N LEU A 101 11.07 24.33 -21.08
CA LEU A 101 12.38 25.00 -21.07
C LEU A 101 13.31 24.73 -22.27
N ASP A 102 12.93 23.93 -23.26
CA ASP A 102 13.79 23.65 -24.43
C ASP A 102 13.06 23.84 -25.77
N GLU A 103 12.76 25.10 -26.11
CA GLU A 103 12.52 25.53 -27.50
C GLU A 103 13.84 25.42 -28.31
N GLY A 104 14.30 24.19 -28.59
CA GLY A 104 15.64 24.02 -29.16
C GLY A 104 15.86 22.79 -30.03
N PHE A 105 15.44 21.60 -29.59
CA PHE A 105 15.77 20.37 -30.32
C PHE A 105 14.61 19.37 -30.34
N ALA A 106 14.06 19.23 -31.55
CA ALA A 106 13.13 18.18 -31.92
C ALA A 106 13.76 16.78 -31.77
N SER A 107 13.69 16.22 -30.57
CA SER A 107 13.79 14.77 -30.35
C SER A 107 12.97 14.34 -29.11
N HIS A 108 11.68 14.66 -29.11
CA HIS A 108 10.74 14.07 -28.16
C HIS A 108 10.56 12.59 -28.48
N GLY A 109 11.36 11.73 -27.81
CA GLY A 109 10.96 10.35 -27.59
C GLY A 109 9.61 10.31 -26.86
N PRO A 110 8.86 9.20 -26.92
CA PRO A 110 7.56 9.10 -26.28
C PRO A 110 7.70 9.47 -24.80
N ASN A 111 6.84 10.37 -24.34
CA ASN A 111 6.77 10.87 -22.97
C ASN A 111 6.71 9.68 -21.98
N VAL A 112 7.87 9.24 -21.48
CA VAL A 112 7.97 8.08 -20.57
C VAL A 112 7.62 8.60 -19.18
N ILE A 113 6.34 8.81 -18.95
CA ILE A 113 5.80 9.10 -17.62
C ILE A 113 6.22 7.93 -16.73
N ASP A 114 6.97 8.22 -15.64
CA ASP A 114 7.34 7.19 -14.68
C ASP A 114 6.06 6.47 -14.25
N PRO A 115 5.91 5.17 -14.58
CA PRO A 115 4.66 4.46 -14.36
C PRO A 115 4.31 4.34 -12.87
N ARG A 116 5.28 4.60 -11.98
CA ARG A 116 5.09 4.72 -10.53
C ARG A 116 4.18 5.89 -10.14
N LEU A 117 4.04 6.90 -10.99
CA LEU A 117 3.17 8.07 -10.77
C LEU A 117 1.70 7.78 -11.07
N GLN A 118 1.41 6.74 -11.86
CA GLN A 118 0.06 6.37 -12.24
C GLN A 118 -0.57 5.35 -11.27
N ILE A 119 0.24 4.78 -10.37
CA ILE A 119 -0.19 3.74 -9.44
C ILE A 119 -0.87 4.38 -8.24
N GLN A 120 -2.14 4.06 -8.04
CA GLN A 120 -2.85 4.42 -6.81
C GLN A 120 -2.39 3.53 -5.66
N PRO A 121 -2.00 4.08 -4.50
CA PRO A 121 -1.46 3.29 -3.41
C PRO A 121 -2.49 2.27 -2.85
N GLY A 122 -3.79 2.57 -2.95
CA GLY A 122 -4.85 1.64 -2.58
C GLY A 122 -5.09 0.49 -3.56
N SER A 123 -4.61 0.60 -4.79
CA SER A 123 -4.68 -0.47 -5.80
C SER A 123 -3.59 -1.52 -5.62
N ILE A 124 -2.62 -1.30 -4.74
CA ILE A 124 -1.56 -2.27 -4.48
C ILE A 124 -2.17 -3.49 -3.80
N ALA A 125 -1.79 -4.66 -4.31
CA ALA A 125 -2.10 -5.92 -3.67
C ALA A 125 -0.84 -6.78 -3.56
N ASP A 126 -0.84 -7.71 -2.63
CA ASP A 126 0.24 -8.69 -2.52
C ASP A 126 0.18 -9.75 -3.63
N SER A 127 1.09 -10.73 -3.58
CA SER A 127 1.15 -11.85 -4.53
C SER A 127 -0.12 -12.72 -4.56
N LEU A 128 -1.00 -12.55 -3.57
CA LEU A 128 -2.28 -13.25 -3.44
C LEU A 128 -3.46 -12.35 -3.83
N GLY A 129 -3.22 -11.16 -4.37
CA GLY A 129 -4.26 -10.21 -4.73
C GLY A 129 -4.97 -9.57 -3.54
N ARG A 130 -4.37 -9.63 -2.34
CA ARG A 130 -4.93 -9.05 -1.12
C ARG A 130 -4.44 -7.60 -0.97
N THR A 131 -5.39 -6.69 -0.80
CA THR A 131 -5.13 -5.26 -0.59
C THR A 131 -5.04 -4.93 0.91
N MET A 132 -4.58 -3.73 1.27
CA MET A 132 -4.57 -3.27 2.68
C MET A 132 -5.94 -3.41 3.36
N LEU A 133 -7.03 -3.20 2.61
CA LEU A 133 -8.38 -3.35 3.13
C LEU A 133 -8.69 -4.80 3.52
N HIS A 134 -8.15 -5.80 2.80
CA HIS A 134 -8.26 -7.22 3.20
C HIS A 134 -7.57 -7.47 4.54
N PHE A 135 -6.37 -6.90 4.74
CA PHE A 135 -5.64 -7.02 6.01
C PHE A 135 -6.38 -6.32 7.15
N GLY A 136 -6.78 -5.06 6.97
CA GLY A 136 -7.57 -4.33 7.97
C GLY A 136 -8.83 -5.10 8.38
N ALA A 137 -9.58 -5.61 7.40
CA ALA A 137 -10.77 -6.41 7.64
C ALA A 137 -10.48 -7.77 8.31
N HIS A 138 -9.42 -8.48 7.89
CA HIS A 138 -9.04 -9.77 8.45
C HIS A 138 -8.50 -9.68 9.87
N PHE A 139 -7.97 -8.55 10.30
CA PHE A 139 -7.51 -8.38 11.68
C PHE A 139 -8.50 -7.60 12.55
N GLY A 140 -9.59 -7.10 11.97
CA GLY A 140 -10.61 -6.34 12.69
C GLY A 140 -10.20 -4.90 13.02
N HIS A 141 -9.24 -4.35 12.27
CA HIS A 141 -8.74 -2.99 12.49
C HIS A 141 -9.67 -1.96 11.86
N LEU A 142 -10.74 -1.62 12.59
CA LEU A 142 -11.78 -0.71 12.14
C LEU A 142 -11.24 0.67 11.74
N ASP A 143 -10.22 1.17 12.43
CA ASP A 143 -9.60 2.46 12.15
C ASP A 143 -8.94 2.48 10.76
N ILE A 144 -8.26 1.38 10.39
CA ILE A 144 -7.67 1.22 9.06
C ILE A 144 -8.76 1.13 7.99
N CYS A 145 -9.80 0.32 8.23
CA CYS A 145 -10.91 0.21 7.29
C CYS A 145 -11.59 1.55 7.07
N SER A 146 -11.81 2.31 8.15
CA SER A 146 -12.41 3.64 8.09
C SER A 146 -11.53 4.61 7.31
N LEU A 147 -10.24 4.68 7.65
CA LEU A 147 -9.26 5.51 6.95
C LEU A 147 -9.23 5.24 5.44
N LEU A 148 -9.15 3.97 5.04
CA LEU A 148 -9.06 3.58 3.64
C LEU A 148 -10.36 3.84 2.86
N LEU A 149 -11.52 3.78 3.52
CA LEU A 149 -12.82 3.98 2.88
C LEU A 149 -13.28 5.45 2.87
N CYS A 150 -12.80 6.26 3.81
CA CYS A 150 -13.17 7.68 3.91
C CYS A 150 -12.51 8.55 2.84
N ASP A 151 -11.33 8.17 2.35
CA ASP A 151 -10.57 8.97 1.39
C ASP A 151 -10.48 8.29 0.01
N GLN A 152 -11.21 8.85 -0.95
CA GLN A 152 -11.23 8.35 -2.33
C GLN A 152 -9.89 8.52 -3.05
N ARG A 153 -9.01 9.42 -2.58
CA ARG A 153 -7.70 9.67 -3.20
C ARG A 153 -6.80 8.44 -3.15
N TYR A 154 -7.06 7.50 -2.24
CA TYR A 154 -6.30 6.26 -2.18
C TYR A 154 -6.66 5.27 -3.29
N GLY A 155 -7.80 5.44 -3.97
CA GLY A 155 -8.19 4.57 -5.09
C GLY A 155 -8.47 3.11 -4.67
N ILE A 156 -9.10 2.93 -3.51
CA ILE A 156 -9.39 1.60 -2.94
C ILE A 156 -10.57 0.95 -3.66
N ASP A 157 -10.35 -0.23 -4.26
CA ASP A 157 -11.43 -1.09 -4.76
C ASP A 157 -11.92 -2.05 -3.67
N ILE A 158 -13.13 -1.81 -3.17
CA ILE A 158 -13.80 -2.64 -2.16
C ILE A 158 -14.24 -4.01 -2.70
N THR A 159 -14.36 -4.13 -4.03
CA THR A 159 -14.83 -5.34 -4.71
C THR A 159 -13.69 -6.27 -5.07
N GLN A 160 -12.44 -5.82 -4.94
CA GLN A 160 -11.24 -6.60 -5.20
C GLN A 160 -11.29 -7.93 -4.46
N ARG A 161 -11.00 -9.01 -5.18
CA ARG A 161 -10.99 -10.37 -4.66
C ARG A 161 -9.58 -10.92 -4.66
N ASP A 162 -9.24 -11.66 -3.61
CA ASP A 162 -8.00 -12.42 -3.57
C ASP A 162 -7.98 -13.55 -4.60
N SER A 163 -6.79 -14.11 -4.84
CA SER A 163 -6.60 -15.23 -5.74
C SER A 163 -6.89 -16.58 -5.09
N ILE A 164 -6.84 -16.66 -3.75
CA ILE A 164 -6.96 -17.92 -3.01
C ILE A 164 -8.41 -18.38 -2.88
N TYR A 165 -9.26 -17.53 -2.32
CA TYR A 165 -10.65 -17.84 -1.97
C TYR A 165 -11.66 -17.07 -2.81
N ARG A 166 -11.18 -16.16 -3.68
CA ARG A 166 -12.01 -15.15 -4.36
C ARG A 166 -12.78 -14.28 -3.37
N TRP A 167 -12.20 -14.07 -2.19
CA TRP A 167 -12.79 -13.29 -1.11
C TRP A 167 -12.40 -11.83 -1.25
N ASN A 168 -13.38 -10.96 -1.02
CA ASN A 168 -13.13 -9.53 -0.82
C ASN A 168 -12.96 -9.22 0.68
N ALA A 169 -12.61 -7.97 1.00
CA ALA A 169 -12.42 -7.53 2.38
C ALA A 169 -13.62 -7.81 3.30
N LEU A 170 -14.85 -7.69 2.79
CA LEU A 170 -16.06 -7.97 3.59
C LEU A 170 -16.15 -9.45 4.01
N HIS A 171 -15.80 -10.39 3.12
CA HIS A 171 -15.72 -11.81 3.48
C HIS A 171 -14.72 -12.03 4.63
N TYR A 172 -13.55 -11.40 4.57
CA TYR A 172 -12.54 -11.45 5.63
C TYR A 172 -13.02 -10.87 6.97
N ALA A 173 -13.76 -9.76 6.95
CA ALA A 173 -14.34 -9.17 8.15
C ALA A 173 -15.33 -10.13 8.83
N THR A 174 -16.24 -10.74 8.05
CA THR A 174 -17.24 -11.68 8.60
C THR A 174 -16.63 -12.96 9.15
N ALA A 175 -15.53 -13.45 8.55
CA ALA A 175 -14.83 -14.64 9.04
C ALA A 175 -14.24 -14.43 10.43
N GLN A 176 -13.76 -13.22 10.74
CA GLN A 176 -13.22 -12.90 12.07
C GLN A 176 -14.29 -12.75 13.13
N VAL A 177 -15.43 -12.13 12.81
CA VAL A 177 -16.55 -12.01 13.75
C VAL A 177 -16.98 -13.38 14.25
N ARG A 178 -17.01 -14.40 13.38
CA ARG A 178 -17.33 -15.79 13.80
C ARG A 178 -16.27 -16.38 14.75
N LYS A 179 -14.97 -16.15 14.50
CA LYS A 179 -13.91 -16.62 15.41
C LYS A 179 -13.99 -15.92 16.77
N ALA A 180 -14.23 -14.61 16.79
CA ALA A 180 -14.37 -13.84 18.03
C ALA A 180 -15.57 -14.34 18.86
N HIS A 181 -16.72 -14.58 18.21
CA HIS A 181 -17.93 -15.09 18.86
C HIS A 181 -17.78 -16.50 19.42
N GLN A 182 -17.10 -17.40 18.69
CA GLN A 182 -16.82 -18.76 19.19
C GLN A 182 -15.88 -18.74 20.40
N TYR A 183 -14.89 -17.85 20.42
CA TYR A 183 -13.96 -17.73 21.55
C TYR A 183 -14.67 -17.24 22.82
N THR A 184 -15.58 -16.28 22.72
CA THR A 184 -16.36 -15.78 23.86
C THR A 184 -17.31 -16.84 24.42
N LEU A 185 -17.97 -17.61 23.55
CA LEU A 185 -18.82 -18.74 23.99
C LEU A 185 -18.01 -19.84 24.69
N HIS A 186 -16.79 -20.12 24.22
CA HIS A 186 -15.94 -21.14 24.84
C HIS A 186 -15.37 -20.69 26.20
N GLN A 187 -15.09 -19.40 26.37
CA GLN A 187 -14.64 -18.81 27.66
C GLN A 187 -15.79 -18.70 28.69
N SER A 188 -17.01 -18.34 28.27
CA SER A 188 -18.16 -18.26 29.17
C SER A 188 -18.61 -19.62 29.69
N ASN A 189 -18.40 -20.68 28.92
CA ASN A 189 -18.66 -22.05 29.34
C ASN A 189 -17.59 -22.61 30.30
N LYS A 190 -16.35 -22.11 30.24
CA LYS A 190 -15.28 -22.50 31.18
C LYS A 190 -15.35 -21.81 32.55
N THR A 191 -16.00 -20.65 32.63
CA THR A 191 -16.16 -19.87 33.88
C THR A 191 -17.41 -20.23 34.67
N LYS A 192 -18.25 -21.14 34.15
CA LYS A 192 -19.45 -21.68 34.81
C LYS A 192 -19.24 -23.06 35.47
N LEU A 193 -18.00 -23.51 35.59
CA LEU A 193 -17.58 -24.71 36.34
C LEU A 193 -16.63 -24.28 37.45
#